data_AF-A0A147HTA6-F1
#
_entry.id   AF-A0A147HTA6-F1
#
_cell.length_a   1.000
_cell.length_b   1.000
_cell.length_c   1.000
_cell.angle_alpha   90.00
_cell.angle_beta   90.00
_cell.angle_gamma   90.00
#
_symmetry.space_group_name_H-M   'P 1'
#
loop_
_entity.id
_entity.type
_entity.pdbx_description
1 polymer ?
#
loop_
_entity_poly.entity_id
_entity_poly.type
_entity_poly.pdbx_seq_one_letter_code
_entity_poly.pdbx_strand_id
1 'polypeptide(L)' 'MTDTATAPLTEIIAARLTAALSPTRLEVLNESAQHRGHMGDDGTGETHFRVIIESAAFAGQTRVARQRLVNHALAGLLAT' A
#
# COMPACT_ATOMS: atom_id res chain seq x y z
N MET A 1 23.83 -13.46 -6.15
CA MET A 1 23.81 -14.23 -4.88
C MET A 1 22.39 -14.17 -4.38
N THR A 2 21.75 -15.33 -4.34
CA THR A 2 20.35 -15.59 -4.00
C THR A 2 20.05 -15.16 -2.58
N ASP A 3 19.03 -14.33 -2.39
CA ASP A 3 18.38 -14.19 -1.08
C ASP A 3 16.85 -14.29 -1.21
N THR A 4 16.36 -15.48 -0.91
CA THR A 4 15.09 -15.80 -0.24
C THR A 4 13.87 -14.86 -0.47
N ALA A 5 13.25 -15.02 -1.63
CA ALA A 5 11.80 -14.96 -1.92
C ALA A 5 10.83 -14.38 -0.87
N THR A 6 11.00 -13.11 -0.48
CA THR A 6 9.91 -12.31 0.09
C THR A 6 9.25 -11.57 -1.07
N ALA A 7 7.92 -11.71 -1.22
CA ALA A 7 7.20 -10.98 -2.26
C ALA A 7 7.42 -9.47 -2.07
N PRO A 8 7.65 -8.69 -3.16
CA PRO A 8 7.75 -7.23 -3.08
C PRO A 8 6.62 -6.64 -2.23
N LEU A 9 6.89 -5.60 -1.43
CA LEU A 9 5.88 -5.04 -0.54
C LEU A 9 4.64 -4.53 -1.31
N THR A 10 4.83 -4.13 -2.56
CA THR A 10 3.74 -3.81 -3.51
C THR A 10 2.76 -4.96 -3.71
N GLU A 11 3.24 -6.21 -3.83
CA GLU A 11 2.40 -7.39 -3.99
C GLU A 11 1.62 -7.71 -2.72
N ILE A 12 2.26 -7.56 -1.55
CA ILE A 12 1.62 -7.76 -0.25
C ILE A 12 0.51 -6.72 -0.04
N ILE A 13 0.78 -5.45 -0.35
CA ILE A 13 -0.22 -4.36 -0.31
C ILE A 13 -1.37 -4.68 -1.27
N ALA A 14 -1.07 -5.07 -2.51
CA ALA A 14 -2.08 -5.36 -3.51
C ALA A 14 -2.99 -6.54 -3.10
N ALA A 15 -2.41 -7.60 -2.56
CA ALA A 15 -3.15 -8.77 -2.09
C ALA A 15 -4.09 -8.42 -0.93
N ARG A 16 -3.62 -7.65 0.08
CA ARG A 16 -4.44 -7.23 1.23
C ARG A 16 -5.59 -6.33 0.80
N LEU A 17 -5.33 -5.35 -0.07
CA LEU A 17 -6.38 -4.45 -0.57
C LEU A 17 -7.40 -5.18 -1.44
N THR A 18 -6.95 -6.15 -2.24
CA THR A 18 -7.84 -6.99 -3.05
C THR A 18 -8.77 -7.81 -2.16
N ALA A 19 -8.22 -8.50 -1.16
CA ALA A 19 -9.00 -9.31 -0.24
C ALA A 19 -10.00 -8.49 0.60
N ALA A 20 -9.59 -7.31 1.08
CA ALA A 20 -10.40 -6.50 1.98
C ALA A 20 -11.47 -5.66 1.25
N LEU A 21 -11.19 -5.19 0.03
CA LEU A 21 -12.00 -4.16 -0.63
C LEU A 21 -12.58 -4.60 -1.97
N SER A 22 -12.21 -5.77 -2.51
CA SER A 22 -12.70 -6.28 -3.80
C SER A 22 -12.75 -5.19 -4.89
N PRO A 23 -11.61 -4.52 -5.18
CA PRO A 23 -11.58 -3.37 -6.05
C PRO A 23 -11.87 -3.73 -7.51
N THR A 24 -12.50 -2.81 -8.24
CA THR A 24 -12.65 -2.89 -9.69
C THR A 24 -11.41 -2.40 -10.42
N ARG A 25 -10.58 -1.58 -9.75
CA ARG A 25 -9.26 -1.13 -10.21
C ARG A 25 -8.33 -0.98 -9.02
N LEU A 26 -7.10 -1.46 -9.15
CA LEU A 26 -6.05 -1.33 -8.15
C LEU A 26 -4.69 -1.15 -8.82
N GLU A 27 -4.00 -0.07 -8.45
CA GLU A 27 -2.59 0.16 -8.80
C GLU A 27 -1.82 0.50 -7.53
N VAL A 28 -0.68 -0.17 -7.33
CA VAL A 28 0.23 0.05 -6.19
C VAL A 28 1.60 0.36 -6.77
N LEU A 29 2.06 1.59 -6.58
CA LEU A 29 3.34 2.07 -7.10
C LEU A 29 4.29 2.35 -5.94
N ASN A 30 5.50 1.79 -6.01
CA ASN A 30 6.59 2.15 -5.11
C ASN A 30 7.23 3.47 -5.59
N GLU A 31 7.11 4.52 -4.80
CA GLU A 31 7.65 5.85 -5.09
C GLU A 31 8.82 6.22 -4.15
N SER A 32 9.35 5.25 -3.38
CA SER A 32 10.45 5.47 -2.44
C SER A 32 11.72 6.05 -3.09
N ALA A 33 11.93 5.79 -4.38
CA ALA A 33 13.03 6.38 -5.15
C ALA A 33 13.01 7.93 -5.18
N GLN A 34 11.83 8.55 -5.09
CA GLN A 34 11.65 10.00 -5.06
C GLN A 34 12.12 10.62 -3.72
N HIS A 35 12.36 9.78 -2.70
CA HIS A 35 12.75 10.20 -1.35
C HIS A 35 14.13 9.67 -0.93
N ARG A 36 14.88 9.04 -1.84
CA ARG A 36 16.22 8.53 -1.55
C ARG A 36 17.12 9.63 -1.00
N GLY A 37 17.71 9.39 0.17
CA GLY A 37 18.64 10.33 0.83
C GLY A 37 17.99 11.44 1.67
N HIS A 38 16.68 11.44 1.88
CA HIS A 38 15.99 12.34 2.80
C HIS A 38 15.61 11.66 4.13
N MET A 39 15.24 12.46 5.13
CA MET A 39 14.82 11.97 6.46
C MET A 39 13.57 11.09 6.31
N GLY A 40 13.71 9.77 6.51
CA GLY A 40 12.65 8.77 6.30
C GLY A 40 13.02 7.64 5.32
N ASP A 41 14.16 7.74 4.63
CA ASP A 41 14.76 6.63 3.88
C ASP A 41 15.49 5.68 4.84
N ASP A 42 14.95 4.48 5.03
CA ASP A 42 15.55 3.42 5.85
C ASP A 42 16.52 2.53 5.08
N GLY A 43 16.76 2.85 3.79
CA GLY A 43 17.66 2.11 2.90
C GLY A 43 17.01 0.90 2.23
N THR A 44 15.76 0.55 2.55
CA THR A 44 15.03 -0.56 1.90
C THR A 44 14.50 -0.19 0.53
N GLY A 45 14.23 1.10 0.31
CA GLY A 45 13.54 1.57 -0.90
C GLY A 45 12.07 1.17 -0.96
N GLU A 46 11.45 0.81 0.17
CA GLU A 46 10.04 0.40 0.30
C GLU A 46 9.35 1.16 1.44
N THR A 47 9.54 2.48 1.48
CA THR A 47 9.03 3.38 2.52
C THR A 47 7.89 4.29 2.06
N HIS A 48 7.75 4.50 0.74
CA HIS A 48 6.69 5.34 0.17
C HIS A 48 5.96 4.65 -0.97
N PHE A 49 4.62 4.57 -0.85
CA PHE A 49 3.76 3.95 -1.84
C PHE A 49 2.58 4.84 -2.18
N ARG A 50 2.27 4.89 -3.48
CA ARG A 50 1.03 5.46 -3.99
C ARG A 50 0.07 4.35 -4.38
N VAL A 51 -1.16 4.45 -3.90
CA VAL A 51 -2.24 3.52 -4.21
C VAL A 51 -3.35 4.25 -4.93
N ILE A 52 -3.74 3.75 -6.10
CA ILE A 52 -4.95 4.15 -6.83
C ILE A 52 -5.93 2.99 -6.73
N ILE A 53 -7.11 3.24 -6.15
CA ILE A 53 -8.08 2.18 -5.89
C ILE A 53 -9.51 2.64 -6.14
N GLU A 54 -10.26 1.83 -6.88
CA GLU A 54 -11.70 1.99 -7.12
C GLU A 54 -12.42 0.75 -6.55
N SER A 55 -13.43 0.96 -5.71
CA SER A 55 -14.20 -0.12 -5.09
C SER A 55 -15.61 0.35 -4.70
N ALA A 56 -16.59 -0.54 -4.84
CA ALA A 56 -17.94 -0.32 -4.34
C ALA A 56 -17.99 -0.10 -2.81
N ALA A 57 -17.00 -0.60 -2.05
CA ALA A 57 -16.88 -0.39 -0.61
C ALA A 57 -16.74 1.10 -0.22
N PHE A 58 -16.39 1.97 -1.17
CA PHE A 58 -16.29 3.41 -0.96
C PHE A 58 -17.58 4.19 -1.23
N ALA A 59 -18.63 3.54 -1.76
CA ALA A 59 -19.91 4.18 -2.00
C ALA A 59 -20.52 4.72 -0.70
N GLY A 60 -20.99 5.97 -0.71
CA GLY A 60 -21.54 6.63 0.49
C GLY A 60 -20.50 7.02 1.56
N GLN A 61 -19.22 6.63 1.41
CA GLN A 61 -18.17 6.95 2.37
C GLN A 61 -17.54 8.33 2.10
N THR A 62 -17.27 9.07 3.18
CA THR A 62 -16.48 10.31 3.11
C THR A 62 -15.03 10.00 2.72
N ARG A 63 -14.29 11.00 2.22
CA ARG A 63 -12.86 10.86 1.87
C ARG A 63 -12.03 10.27 3.02
N VAL A 64 -12.24 10.74 4.26
CA VAL A 64 -11.50 10.24 5.44
C VAL A 64 -11.90 8.79 5.76
N ALA A 65 -13.19 8.44 5.64
CA ALA A 65 -13.64 7.07 5.87
C ALA A 65 -13.02 6.10 4.85
N ARG A 66 -12.91 6.49 3.57
CA ARG A 66 -12.20 5.70 2.54
C ARG A 66 -10.74 5.47 2.91
N GLN A 67 -10.03 6.51 3.35
CA GLN A 67 -8.64 6.36 3.79
C GLN A 67 -8.51 5.44 5.00
N ARG A 68 -9.44 5.52 5.96
CA ARG A 68 -9.45 4.61 7.13
C ARG A 68 -9.66 3.16 6.73
N LEU A 69 -10.54 2.87 5.77
CA LEU A 69 -10.73 1.52 5.24
C LEU A 69 -9.44 0.96 4.63
N VAL A 70 -8.74 1.77 3.82
CA VAL A 70 -7.44 1.41 3.24
C VAL A 70 -6.40 1.17 4.33
N ASN A 71 -6.24 2.10 5.27
CA ASN A 71 -5.28 1.96 6.36
C ASN A 71 -5.59 0.74 7.25
N HIS A 72 -6.87 0.45 7.50
CA HIS A 72 -7.28 -0.72 8.28
C HIS A 72 -6.90 -2.02 7.57
N ALA A 73 -7.13 -2.12 6.25
CA ALA A 73 -6.69 -3.27 5.45
C ALA A 73 -5.16 -3.48 5.48
N LEU A 74 -4.41 -2.41 5.70
CA LEU A 74 -2.94 -2.42 5.75
C LEU A 74 -2.38 -2.32 7.18
N ALA A 75 -3.20 -2.34 8.23
CA ALA A 75 -2.77 -1.99 9.59
C ALA A 75 -1.61 -2.87 10.09
N GLY A 76 -1.64 -4.17 9.83
CA GLY A 76 -0.55 -5.10 10.19
C GLY A 76 0.68 -5.02 9.28
N LEU A 77 0.74 -4.08 8.34
CA LEU A 77 1.89 -3.78 7.49
C LEU A 77 2.46 -2.39 7.78
N LEU A 78 1.59 -1.46 8.19
CA LEU A 78 1.90 -0.06 8.50
C LEU A 78 2.17 0.16 10.00
N ALA A 79 2.23 -0.90 10.81
CA ALA A 79 2.51 -0.79 12.23
C ALA A 79 3.97 -0.37 12.44
N THR A 80 4.14 0.82 13.01
CA THR A 80 5.40 1.36 13.54
C THR A 80 5.81 0.68 14.83
#